data_AF-J8TXA2-F1
#
_entry.id   AF-J8TXA2-F1
#
_cell.length_a   1.000
_cell.length_b   1.000
_cell.length_c   1.000
_cell.angle_alpha   90.00
_cell.angle_beta   90.00
_cell.angle_gamma   90.00
#
_symmetry.space_group_name_H-M   'P 1'
#
loop_
_entity.id
_entity.type
_entity.pdbx_description
1 polymer ?
#
loop_
_entity_poly.entity_id
_entity_poly.type
_entity_poly.pdbx_seq_one_letter_code
_entity_poly.pdbx_strand_id
1 'polypeptide(L)'
;HEDRAFPKHETTEFAYHLSDAHRDFQEAVLDYCFGIVCQAGSGQREQRLAFWGTLALMRCVGSSPAAALSALRNRMSTESDRLEPKIYDDDGDDEDAVDIEPGTPFDVDPGLLALVQHAEVLVDTPDPKLAALIETLTPIIKKGVNPVVFCRYVATAEYVRNCLRKAFPKLTIESVTGILTPDERRDRVADMAPADEEKPAQRLLVATDCLSEGINLQQLFDTVVHYDLSWNPTR
;
A
#
# COMPACT_ATOMS: atom_id res chain seq x y z
N HIS A 1 -17.38 38.20 -3.54
CA HIS A 1 -16.41 37.87 -4.61
C HIS A 1 -15.38 36.85 -4.11
N GLU A 2 -15.75 35.95 -3.19
CA GLU A 2 -14.82 35.00 -2.52
C GLU A 2 -14.76 33.61 -3.17
N ASP A 3 -15.69 33.26 -4.08
CA ASP A 3 -15.76 31.94 -4.74
C ASP A 3 -14.59 31.61 -5.70
N ARG A 4 -13.53 32.44 -5.75
CA ARG A 4 -12.34 32.24 -6.59
C ARG A 4 -11.02 32.15 -5.81
N ALA A 5 -11.05 32.21 -4.48
CA ALA A 5 -9.82 32.17 -3.69
C ALA A 5 -9.19 30.77 -3.63
N PHE A 6 -9.98 29.71 -3.75
CA PHE A 6 -9.52 28.33 -3.69
C PHE A 6 -9.91 27.53 -4.94
N PRO A 7 -9.03 26.63 -5.43
CA PRO A 7 -9.37 25.70 -6.50
C PRO A 7 -10.59 24.85 -6.13
N LYS A 8 -11.42 24.51 -7.11
CA LYS A 8 -12.52 23.57 -6.92
C LYS A 8 -11.97 22.16 -6.79
N HIS A 9 -12.32 21.45 -5.71
CA HIS A 9 -11.97 20.05 -5.54
C HIS A 9 -12.77 19.18 -6.53
N GLU A 10 -12.06 18.41 -7.35
CA GLU A 10 -12.62 17.44 -8.29
C GLU A 10 -12.32 16.03 -7.77
N THR A 11 -13.34 15.18 -7.71
CA THR A 11 -13.22 13.80 -7.20
C THR A 11 -13.76 12.83 -8.24
N THR A 12 -13.08 11.71 -8.44
CA THR A 12 -13.51 10.63 -9.36
C THR A 12 -12.99 9.31 -8.82
N GLU A 13 -13.78 8.24 -9.03
CA GLU A 13 -13.42 6.88 -8.68
C GLU A 13 -13.29 6.03 -9.94
N PHE A 14 -12.31 5.13 -9.95
CA PHE A 14 -12.05 4.22 -11.06
C PHE A 14 -12.13 2.78 -10.58
N ALA A 15 -13.01 1.99 -11.20
CA ALA A 15 -13.10 0.56 -10.94
C ALA A 15 -12.10 -0.20 -11.81
N TYR A 16 -11.64 -1.34 -11.32
CA TYR A 16 -10.81 -2.29 -12.07
C TYR A 16 -11.29 -3.72 -11.78
N HIS A 17 -10.92 -4.65 -12.65
CA HIS A 17 -11.24 -6.07 -12.49
C HIS A 17 -9.97 -6.89 -12.31
N LEU A 18 -10.01 -7.86 -11.39
CA LEU A 18 -8.92 -8.81 -11.23
C LEU A 18 -8.81 -9.71 -12.46
N SER A 19 -7.57 -9.94 -12.91
CA SER A 19 -7.29 -11.03 -13.85
C SER A 19 -7.45 -12.38 -13.15
N ASP A 20 -7.61 -13.45 -13.93
CA ASP A 20 -7.80 -14.79 -13.40
C ASP A 20 -6.65 -15.18 -12.44
N ALA A 21 -5.40 -14.90 -12.82
CA ALA A 21 -4.24 -15.16 -11.96
C ALA A 21 -4.28 -14.43 -10.60
N HIS A 22 -4.73 -13.17 -10.58
CA HIS A 22 -4.85 -12.41 -9.31
C HIS A 22 -6.03 -12.89 -8.47
N ARG A 23 -7.13 -13.29 -9.13
CA ARG A 23 -8.29 -13.87 -8.46
C ARG A 23 -7.95 -15.22 -7.83
N ASP A 24 -7.32 -16.11 -8.59
CA ASP A 24 -6.92 -17.44 -8.14
C ASP A 24 -5.98 -17.34 -6.93
N PHE A 25 -5.05 -16.38 -6.94
CA PHE A 25 -4.20 -16.12 -5.77
C PHE A 25 -4.99 -15.60 -4.57
N GLN A 26 -5.90 -14.66 -4.77
CA GLN A 26 -6.73 -14.14 -3.69
C GLN A 26 -7.62 -15.22 -3.06
N GLU A 27 -8.21 -16.09 -3.89
CA GLU A 27 -9.00 -17.24 -3.44
C GLU A 27 -8.11 -18.25 -2.68
N ALA A 28 -6.91 -18.56 -3.17
CA ALA A 28 -5.96 -19.43 -2.46
C ALA A 28 -5.53 -18.87 -1.09
N VAL A 29 -5.32 -17.56 -0.97
CA VAL A 29 -5.00 -16.93 0.32
C VAL A 29 -6.21 -16.98 1.25
N LEU A 30 -7.43 -16.77 0.74
CA LEU A 30 -8.66 -16.90 1.53
C LEU A 30 -8.86 -18.31 2.07
N ASP A 31 -8.68 -19.33 1.22
CA ASP A 31 -8.80 -20.73 1.62
C ASP A 31 -7.79 -21.10 2.70
N TYR A 32 -6.54 -20.65 2.55
CA TYR A 32 -5.50 -20.81 3.56
C TYR A 32 -5.87 -20.16 4.89
N CYS A 33 -6.34 -18.90 4.84
CA CYS A 33 -6.76 -18.18 6.04
C CYS A 33 -7.97 -18.84 6.73
N PHE A 34 -8.93 -19.33 5.95
CA PHE A 34 -10.07 -20.05 6.47
C PHE A 34 -9.64 -21.35 7.17
N GLY A 35 -8.66 -22.07 6.59
CA GLY A 35 -8.02 -23.23 7.23
C GLY A 35 -7.45 -22.89 8.62
N ILE A 36 -6.73 -21.78 8.74
CA ILE A 36 -6.18 -21.30 10.03
C ILE A 36 -7.31 -21.01 11.02
N VAL A 37 -8.34 -20.27 10.60
CA VAL A 37 -9.45 -19.88 11.48
C VAL A 37 -10.25 -21.11 11.94
N CYS A 38 -10.43 -22.11 11.09
CA CYS A 38 -11.09 -23.37 11.47
C CYS A 38 -10.25 -24.23 12.42
N GLN A 39 -8.92 -24.11 12.38
CA GLN A 39 -8.00 -24.81 13.28
C GLN A 39 -7.76 -24.08 14.60
N ALA A 40 -7.98 -22.75 14.64
CA ALA A 40 -8.01 -21.98 15.87
C ALA A 40 -9.05 -22.61 16.81
N GLY A 41 -8.65 -22.94 18.03
CA GLY A 41 -9.48 -23.73 18.95
C GLY A 41 -10.80 -23.05 19.31
N SER A 42 -11.51 -23.59 20.29
CA SER A 42 -12.76 -23.00 20.79
C SER A 42 -12.54 -21.73 21.64
N GLY A 43 -11.30 -21.25 21.78
CA GLY A 43 -10.96 -20.06 22.55
C GLY A 43 -11.34 -18.78 21.81
N GLN A 44 -12.14 -17.92 22.44
CA GLN A 44 -12.61 -16.66 21.86
C GLN A 44 -11.45 -15.72 21.45
N ARG A 45 -10.34 -15.74 22.19
CA ARG A 45 -9.14 -14.94 21.88
C ARG A 45 -8.42 -15.43 20.63
N GLU A 46 -8.18 -16.74 20.53
CA GLU A 46 -7.51 -17.37 19.38
C GLU A 46 -8.28 -17.15 18.07
N GLN A 47 -9.61 -17.26 18.12
CA GLN A 47 -10.47 -16.99 16.96
C GLN A 47 -10.42 -15.52 16.53
N ARG A 48 -10.41 -14.58 17.48
CA ARG A 48 -10.26 -13.14 17.16
C ARG A 48 -8.92 -12.87 16.50
N LEU A 49 -7.83 -13.45 17.02
CA LEU A 49 -6.49 -13.27 16.45
C LEU A 49 -6.39 -13.85 15.03
N ALA A 50 -6.87 -15.07 14.83
CA ALA A 50 -6.89 -15.69 13.50
C ALA A 50 -7.71 -14.87 12.50
N PHE A 51 -8.85 -14.32 12.92
CA PHE A 51 -9.68 -13.45 12.09
C PHE A 51 -8.97 -12.14 11.74
N TRP A 52 -8.36 -11.45 12.72
CA TRP A 52 -7.64 -10.21 12.46
C TRP A 52 -6.39 -10.42 11.61
N GLY A 53 -5.64 -11.50 11.83
CA GLY A 53 -4.52 -11.89 10.98
C GLY A 53 -4.95 -12.18 9.54
N THR A 54 -6.11 -12.82 9.36
CA THR A 54 -6.73 -13.01 8.04
C THR A 54 -7.06 -11.68 7.38
N LEU A 55 -7.74 -10.77 8.09
CA LEU A 55 -8.09 -9.46 7.56
C LEU A 55 -6.84 -8.65 7.20
N ALA A 56 -5.81 -8.66 8.05
CA ALA A 56 -4.53 -8.01 7.79
C ALA A 56 -3.89 -8.50 6.49
N LEU A 57 -3.81 -9.82 6.32
CA LEU A 57 -3.22 -10.44 5.14
C LEU A 57 -4.03 -10.13 3.88
N MET A 58 -5.36 -10.24 3.93
CA MET A 58 -6.23 -9.94 2.79
C MET A 58 -6.12 -8.49 2.32
N ARG A 59 -5.84 -7.54 3.23
CA ARG A 59 -5.58 -6.15 2.84
C ARG A 59 -4.24 -6.00 2.13
N CYS A 60 -3.20 -6.72 2.55
CA CYS A 60 -1.93 -6.76 1.84
C CYS A 60 -2.11 -7.32 0.41
N VAL A 61 -2.88 -8.42 0.28
CA VAL A 61 -3.23 -9.03 -1.01
C VAL A 61 -3.99 -8.07 -1.91
N GLY A 62 -5.00 -7.37 -1.38
CA GLY A 62 -5.77 -6.38 -2.14
C GLY A 62 -5.00 -5.08 -2.47
N SER A 63 -3.87 -4.84 -1.81
CA SER A 63 -3.04 -3.66 -2.09
C SER A 63 -2.17 -3.89 -3.31
N SER A 64 -1.27 -4.89 -3.27
CA SER A 64 -0.40 -5.26 -4.39
C SER A 64 0.22 -6.65 -4.20
N PRO A 65 0.69 -7.31 -5.28
CA PRO A 65 1.47 -8.56 -5.17
C PRO A 65 2.71 -8.41 -4.28
N ALA A 66 3.36 -7.25 -4.29
CA ALA A 66 4.53 -6.97 -3.46
C ALA A 66 4.19 -6.90 -1.96
N ALA A 67 3.07 -6.27 -1.59
CA ALA A 67 2.61 -6.26 -0.21
C ALA A 67 2.16 -7.65 0.26
N ALA A 68 1.48 -8.41 -0.59
CA ALA A 68 1.13 -9.80 -0.33
C ALA A 68 2.38 -10.64 -0.03
N LEU A 69 3.37 -10.58 -0.93
CA LEU A 69 4.63 -11.31 -0.79
C LEU A 69 5.38 -10.92 0.49
N SER A 70 5.47 -9.62 0.79
CA SER A 70 6.09 -9.13 2.03
C SER A 70 5.38 -9.70 3.26
N ALA A 71 4.05 -9.68 3.30
CA ALA A 71 3.29 -10.17 4.44
C ALA A 71 3.43 -11.69 4.62
N LEU A 72 3.38 -12.46 3.53
CA LEU A 72 3.54 -13.91 3.56
C LEU A 72 4.95 -14.33 3.98
N ARG A 73 5.99 -13.64 3.49
CA ARG A 73 7.39 -13.88 3.90
C ARG A 73 7.62 -13.56 5.36
N ASN A 74 7.08 -12.45 5.86
CA ASN A 74 7.16 -12.09 7.27
C ASN A 74 6.49 -13.15 8.16
N ARG A 75 5.40 -13.77 7.67
CA ARG A 75 4.73 -14.87 8.36
C ARG A 75 5.51 -16.19 8.35
N MET A 76 6.37 -16.40 7.35
CA MET A 76 7.30 -17.55 7.32
C MET A 76 8.52 -17.35 8.21
N SER A 77 9.02 -16.13 8.32
CA SER A 77 10.11 -15.82 9.24
C SER A 77 9.59 -15.80 10.68
N THR A 78 10.28 -16.49 11.58
CA THR A 78 9.97 -16.53 13.03
C THR A 78 10.21 -15.20 13.73
N GLU A 79 10.47 -14.12 12.99
CA GLU A 79 10.43 -12.78 13.56
C GLU A 79 8.98 -12.45 13.86
N SER A 80 8.59 -12.76 15.10
CA SER A 80 7.48 -12.14 15.84
C SER A 80 7.56 -10.60 15.82
N ASP A 81 8.65 -10.03 15.31
CA ASP A 81 8.83 -8.62 15.09
C ASP A 81 8.20 -8.16 13.76
N ARG A 82 6.95 -7.70 13.93
CA ARG A 82 6.35 -6.59 13.18
C ARG A 82 5.83 -6.94 11.77
N LEU A 83 4.77 -7.74 11.74
CA LEU A 83 3.57 -7.21 11.11
C LEU A 83 2.97 -6.21 12.10
N GLU A 84 3.28 -4.93 11.96
CA GLU A 84 2.32 -3.91 12.37
C GLU A 84 1.31 -3.80 11.22
N PRO A 85 0.14 -4.44 11.29
CA PRO A 85 -1.01 -3.69 10.94
C PRO A 85 -1.31 -2.88 12.22
N LYS A 86 -1.09 -1.56 12.19
CA LYS A 86 -1.91 -0.68 13.02
C LYS A 86 -3.36 -0.92 12.58
N ILE A 87 -3.98 -1.98 13.10
CA ILE A 87 -5.43 -2.24 13.04
C ILE A 87 -6.04 -1.65 14.30
N TYR A 88 -5.65 -0.42 14.60
CA TYR A 88 -6.35 0.49 15.47
C TYR A 88 -6.02 1.86 14.88
N ASP A 89 -6.96 2.40 14.10
CA ASP A 89 -7.14 3.85 14.16
C ASP A 89 -7.76 4.06 15.55
N ASP A 90 -6.88 4.47 16.47
CA ASP A 90 -7.14 4.75 17.87
C ASP A 90 -8.13 5.91 18.01
N ASP A 91 -9.32 5.60 18.51
CA ASP A 91 -10.32 6.53 19.07
C ASP A 91 -11.04 5.86 20.27
N GLY A 92 -10.42 4.88 20.93
CA GLY A 92 -11.07 4.12 22.00
C GLY A 92 -10.10 3.59 23.04
N ASP A 93 -10.28 4.06 24.28
CA ASP A 93 -9.59 3.70 25.53
C ASP A 93 -9.57 2.18 25.83
N ASP A 94 -8.86 1.37 25.05
CA ASP A 94 -8.43 0.01 25.43
C ASP A 94 -7.02 -0.25 24.88
N GLU A 95 -6.05 0.44 25.48
CA GLU A 95 -4.64 0.07 25.48
C GLU A 95 -4.48 -1.21 26.30
N ASP A 96 -4.45 -2.39 25.66
CA ASP A 96 -3.63 -3.55 26.06
C ASP A 96 -4.11 -4.84 25.36
N ALA A 97 -3.55 -5.11 24.18
CA ALA A 97 -3.38 -6.47 23.70
C ALA A 97 -2.13 -6.55 22.82
N VAL A 98 -0.96 -6.61 23.46
CA VAL A 98 0.24 -7.17 22.82
C VAL A 98 -0.02 -8.67 22.69
N ASP A 99 -0.57 -9.07 21.55
CA ASP A 99 -0.90 -10.47 21.30
C ASP A 99 0.26 -11.16 20.56
N ILE A 100 1.03 -11.89 21.34
CA ILE A 100 2.03 -12.87 20.87
C ILE A 100 1.25 -14.02 20.25
N GLU A 101 1.39 -14.24 18.94
CA GLU A 101 0.89 -15.46 18.30
C GLU A 101 1.51 -16.68 19.03
N PRO A 102 0.73 -17.70 19.41
CA PRO A 102 1.29 -18.97 19.86
C PRO A 102 2.09 -19.52 18.68
N GLY A 103 3.42 -19.49 18.79
CA GLY A 103 4.30 -19.99 17.76
C GLY A 103 3.95 -21.44 17.46
N THR A 104 3.34 -21.68 16.29
CA THR A 104 3.13 -23.03 15.79
C THR A 104 4.51 -23.63 15.57
N PRO A 105 4.85 -24.76 16.23
CA PRO A 105 6.15 -25.38 16.03
C PRO A 105 6.29 -25.84 14.58
N PHE A 106 7.47 -25.56 14.04
CA PHE A 106 7.92 -25.82 12.67
C PHE A 106 7.59 -27.24 12.17
N ASP A 107 6.65 -27.31 11.24
CA ASP A 107 6.90 -27.78 9.89
C ASP A 107 6.78 -26.56 8.98
N VAL A 108 7.58 -26.44 7.91
CA VAL A 108 7.35 -25.41 6.89
C VAL A 108 5.95 -25.66 6.33
N ASP A 109 4.98 -24.84 6.72
CA ASP A 109 3.60 -24.98 6.27
C ASP A 109 3.59 -25.02 4.73
N PRO A 110 3.30 -26.18 4.11
CA PRO A 110 3.39 -26.30 2.66
C PRO A 110 2.41 -25.36 1.94
N GLY A 111 1.29 -25.03 2.59
CA GLY A 111 0.32 -24.07 2.10
C GLY A 111 0.89 -22.65 2.08
N LEU A 112 1.53 -22.24 3.18
CA LEU A 112 2.17 -20.92 3.25
C LEU A 112 3.30 -20.77 2.21
N LEU A 113 4.13 -21.79 2.05
CA LEU A 113 5.20 -21.80 1.05
C LEU A 113 4.64 -21.70 -0.38
N ALA A 114 3.56 -22.41 -0.68
CA ALA A 114 2.91 -22.35 -1.99
C ALA A 114 2.36 -20.95 -2.28
N LEU A 115 1.79 -20.27 -1.28
CA LEU A 115 1.33 -18.89 -1.41
C LEU A 115 2.47 -17.91 -1.67
N VAL A 116 3.62 -18.08 -1.01
CA VAL A 116 4.80 -17.24 -1.24
C VAL A 116 5.30 -17.40 -2.67
N GLN A 117 5.42 -18.64 -3.17
CA GLN A 117 5.83 -18.91 -4.55
C GLN A 117 4.83 -18.32 -5.56
N HIS A 118 3.54 -18.42 -5.28
CA HIS A 118 2.51 -17.82 -6.14
C HIS A 118 2.62 -16.29 -6.16
N ALA A 119 2.83 -15.65 -5.00
CA ALA A 119 3.03 -14.21 -4.91
C ALA A 119 4.30 -13.75 -5.65
N GLU A 120 5.39 -14.51 -5.60
CA GLU A 120 6.62 -14.24 -6.37
C GLU A 120 6.35 -14.20 -7.88
N VAL A 121 5.60 -15.16 -8.41
CA VAL A 121 5.20 -15.19 -9.82
C VAL A 121 4.31 -13.99 -10.18
N LEU A 122 3.39 -13.61 -9.28
CA LEU A 122 2.50 -12.49 -9.53
C LEU A 122 3.20 -11.13 -9.56
N VAL A 123 4.28 -10.93 -8.80
CA VAL A 123 5.06 -9.69 -8.84
C VAL A 123 5.61 -9.38 -10.24
N ASP A 124 5.88 -10.42 -11.03
CA ASP A 124 6.39 -10.30 -12.41
C ASP A 124 5.28 -10.41 -13.48
N THR A 125 4.03 -10.61 -13.07
CA THR A 125 2.85 -10.73 -13.95
C THR A 125 2.15 -9.37 -14.10
N PRO A 126 1.45 -9.07 -15.22
CA PRO A 126 0.67 -7.84 -15.33
C PRO A 126 -0.36 -7.68 -14.20
N ASP A 127 -0.18 -6.65 -13.39
CA ASP A 127 -1.07 -6.27 -12.29
C ASP A 127 -2.23 -5.39 -12.81
N PRO A 128 -3.49 -5.84 -12.70
CA PRO A 128 -4.64 -5.10 -13.22
C PRO A 128 -4.89 -3.78 -12.48
N LYS A 129 -4.58 -3.70 -11.18
CA LYS A 129 -4.75 -2.48 -10.39
C LYS A 129 -3.70 -1.43 -10.77
N LEU A 130 -2.46 -1.87 -10.96
CA LEU A 130 -1.38 -1.03 -11.48
C LEU A 130 -1.67 -0.57 -12.91
N ALA A 131 -2.20 -1.45 -13.77
CA ALA A 131 -2.59 -1.09 -15.13
C ALA A 131 -3.69 -0.02 -15.13
N ALA A 132 -4.71 -0.17 -14.28
CA ALA A 132 -5.75 0.84 -14.09
C ALA A 132 -5.18 2.17 -13.58
N LEU A 133 -4.24 2.15 -12.62
CA LEU A 133 -3.55 3.36 -12.16
C LEU A 133 -2.83 4.07 -13.31
N ILE A 134 -2.08 3.34 -14.14
CA ILE A 134 -1.35 3.90 -15.29
C ILE A 134 -2.33 4.48 -16.31
N GLU A 135 -3.44 3.79 -16.59
CA GLU A 135 -4.49 4.26 -17.49
C GLU A 135 -5.11 5.57 -16.99
N THR A 136 -5.44 5.65 -15.69
CA THR A 136 -5.97 6.85 -15.04
C THR A 136 -4.97 8.00 -15.03
N LEU A 137 -3.69 7.73 -14.74
CA LEU A 137 -2.66 8.77 -14.66
C LEU A 137 -2.26 9.32 -16.03
N THR A 138 -2.27 8.49 -17.08
CA THR A 138 -1.81 8.87 -18.43
C THR A 138 -2.45 10.17 -18.96
N PRO A 139 -3.78 10.35 -18.99
CA PRO A 139 -4.39 11.58 -19.50
C PRO A 139 -4.11 12.79 -18.62
N ILE A 140 -3.96 12.61 -17.30
CA ILE A 140 -3.72 13.72 -16.37
C ILE A 140 -2.25 14.15 -16.50
N ILE A 141 -1.31 13.21 -16.54
CA ILE A 141 0.12 13.47 -16.80
C ILE A 141 0.30 14.21 -18.13
N LYS A 142 -0.41 13.83 -19.20
CA LYS A 142 -0.36 14.56 -20.49
C LYS A 142 -0.82 16.02 -20.39
N LYS A 143 -1.61 16.39 -19.38
CA LYS A 143 -2.01 17.78 -19.11
C LYS A 143 -0.98 18.55 -18.27
N GLY A 144 0.12 17.93 -17.86
CA GLY A 144 1.21 18.58 -17.11
C GLY A 144 1.03 18.62 -15.59
N VAL A 145 0.11 17.84 -15.03
CA VAL A 145 -0.14 17.80 -13.58
C VAL A 145 0.96 17.07 -12.79
N ASN A 146 1.05 17.29 -11.50
CA ASN A 146 2.04 16.65 -10.63
C ASN A 146 1.33 15.86 -9.53
N PRO A 147 1.07 14.55 -9.73
CA PRO A 147 0.27 13.76 -8.81
C PRO A 147 1.07 13.18 -7.63
N VAL A 148 0.40 13.04 -6.49
CA VAL A 148 0.80 12.19 -5.36
C VAL A 148 -0.07 10.93 -5.35
N VAL A 149 0.55 9.76 -5.36
CA VAL A 149 -0.11 8.46 -5.25
C VAL A 149 0.12 7.93 -3.83
N PHE A 150 -0.93 7.89 -3.01
CA PHE A 150 -0.88 7.34 -1.66
C PHE A 150 -1.14 5.83 -1.68
N CYS A 151 -0.23 5.07 -1.07
CA CYS A 151 -0.31 3.63 -0.83
C CYS A 151 -0.27 3.37 0.67
N ARG A 152 -0.96 2.33 1.15
CA ARG A 152 -0.95 2.02 2.59
C ARG A 152 0.38 1.38 3.02
N TYR A 153 0.92 0.50 2.18
CA TYR A 153 2.05 -0.35 2.51
C TYR A 153 3.33 0.14 1.84
N VAL A 154 4.46 0.05 2.57
CA VAL A 154 5.79 0.42 2.05
C VAL A 154 6.15 -0.43 0.81
N ALA A 155 5.93 -1.74 0.87
CA ALA A 155 6.17 -2.65 -0.25
C ALA A 155 5.36 -2.25 -1.50
N THR A 156 4.10 -1.83 -1.32
CA THR A 156 3.27 -1.31 -2.42
C THR A 156 3.83 0.00 -2.96
N ALA A 157 4.20 0.96 -2.10
CA ALA A 157 4.72 2.26 -2.54
C ALA A 157 5.99 2.11 -3.40
N GLU A 158 6.91 1.24 -2.99
CA GLU A 158 8.14 0.98 -3.75
C GLU A 158 7.85 0.24 -5.06
N TYR A 159 6.98 -0.77 -5.04
CA TYR A 159 6.54 -1.50 -6.22
C TYR A 159 5.89 -0.57 -7.25
N VAL A 160 4.91 0.24 -6.83
CA VAL A 160 4.21 1.21 -7.67
C VAL A 160 5.20 2.23 -8.23
N ARG A 161 6.11 2.80 -7.41
CA ARG A 161 7.16 3.72 -7.89
C ARG A 161 7.98 3.08 -9.02
N ASN A 162 8.45 1.86 -8.84
CA ASN A 162 9.31 1.18 -9.81
C ASN A 162 8.55 0.94 -11.14
N CYS A 163 7.28 0.57 -11.06
CA CYS A 163 6.43 0.37 -12.23
C CYS A 163 6.10 1.68 -12.95
N LEU A 164 5.78 2.75 -12.20
CA LEU A 164 5.51 4.07 -12.77
C LEU A 164 6.75 4.67 -13.44
N ARG A 165 7.97 4.43 -12.92
CA ARG A 165 9.23 4.83 -13.59
C ARG A 165 9.38 4.18 -14.98
N LYS A 166 8.95 2.92 -15.12
CA LYS A 166 8.95 2.23 -16.42
C LYS A 166 7.89 2.80 -17.37
N ALA A 167 6.70 3.09 -16.84
CA ALA A 167 5.57 3.61 -17.63
C ALA A 167 5.76 5.08 -18.07
N PHE A 168 6.40 5.90 -17.23
CA PHE A 168 6.58 7.34 -17.42
C PHE A 168 8.05 7.75 -17.29
N PRO A 169 8.94 7.30 -18.21
CA PRO A 169 10.40 7.47 -18.07
C PRO A 169 10.89 8.92 -18.16
N LYS A 170 10.02 9.87 -18.51
CA LYS A 170 10.33 11.31 -18.60
C LYS A 170 10.03 12.09 -17.32
N LEU A 171 9.31 11.49 -16.36
CA LEU A 171 8.94 12.14 -15.11
C LEU A 171 10.00 11.87 -14.03
N THR A 172 10.17 12.83 -13.13
CA THR A 172 10.87 12.60 -11.87
C THR A 172 9.94 11.87 -10.92
N ILE A 173 10.20 10.59 -10.65
CA ILE A 173 9.34 9.76 -9.82
C ILE A 173 10.10 9.28 -8.60
N GLU A 174 9.63 9.63 -7.41
CA GLU A 174 10.22 9.24 -6.13
C GLU A 174 9.20 8.55 -5.22
N SER A 175 9.69 7.83 -4.22
CA SER A 175 8.86 7.29 -3.14
C SER A 175 9.29 7.84 -1.79
N VAL A 176 8.34 8.25 -0.97
CA VAL A 176 8.58 8.62 0.43
C VAL A 176 7.73 7.74 1.34
N THR A 177 8.39 6.94 2.17
CA THR A 177 7.74 5.90 2.98
C THR A 177 8.14 6.05 4.45
N GLY A 178 7.46 5.29 5.31
CA GLY A 178 7.72 5.26 6.76
C GLY A 178 9.14 4.82 7.16
N ILE A 179 9.92 4.25 6.23
CA ILE A 179 11.33 3.87 6.48
C ILE A 179 12.21 5.10 6.69
N LEU A 180 11.92 6.19 5.98
CA LEU A 180 12.72 7.42 6.06
C LEU A 180 12.42 8.15 7.38
N THR A 181 13.46 8.74 7.96
CA THR A 181 13.34 9.69 9.07
C THR A 181 12.61 10.97 8.63
N PRO A 182 12.00 11.75 9.53
CA PRO A 182 11.28 12.97 9.17
C PRO A 182 12.10 13.97 8.35
N ASP A 183 13.41 14.07 8.63
CA ASP A 183 14.33 14.95 7.91
C ASP A 183 14.58 14.44 6.49
N GLU A 184 14.87 13.15 6.33
CA GLU A 184 15.03 12.53 5.00
C GLU A 184 13.75 12.60 4.15
N ARG A 185 12.56 12.52 4.77
CA ARG A 185 11.29 12.71 4.05
C ARG A 185 11.17 14.13 3.50
N ARG A 186 11.51 15.14 4.32
CA ARG A 186 11.49 16.56 3.90
C ARG A 186 12.50 16.82 2.78
N ASP A 187 13.72 16.33 2.94
CA ASP A 187 14.78 16.50 1.96
C ASP A 187 14.41 15.84 0.63
N ARG A 188 13.88 14.60 0.66
CA ARG A 188 13.44 13.91 -0.56
C ARG A 188 12.35 14.67 -1.31
N VAL A 189 11.39 15.27 -0.60
CA VAL A 189 10.33 16.08 -1.23
C VAL A 189 10.90 17.38 -1.77
N ALA A 190 11.79 18.05 -1.02
CA ALA A 190 12.44 19.28 -1.44
C ALA A 190 13.30 19.07 -2.70
N ASP A 191 14.00 17.95 -2.81
CA ASP A 191 14.82 17.57 -3.98
C ASP A 191 13.98 17.36 -5.27
N MET A 192 12.66 17.20 -5.15
CA MET A 192 11.76 17.13 -6.30
C MET A 192 11.34 18.52 -6.83
N ALA A 193 11.72 19.60 -6.15
CA ALA A 193 11.52 20.95 -6.66
C ALA A 193 12.26 21.14 -7.99
N PRO A 194 11.69 21.91 -8.94
CA PRO A 194 12.33 22.11 -10.23
C PRO A 194 13.64 22.86 -10.05
N ALA A 195 14.74 22.32 -10.58
CA ALA A 195 16.04 22.98 -10.57
C ALA A 195 16.10 24.21 -11.52
N ASP A 196 15.21 24.25 -12.51
CA ASP A 196 15.08 25.32 -13.50
C ASP A 196 13.59 25.65 -13.67
N GLU A 197 13.20 26.89 -13.34
CA GLU A 197 11.82 27.38 -13.48
C GLU A 197 11.39 27.51 -14.94
N GLU A 198 12.32 27.60 -15.90
CA GLU A 198 12.01 27.73 -17.33
C GLU A 198 11.72 26.38 -17.99
N LYS A 199 12.17 25.26 -17.40
CA LYS A 199 11.91 23.89 -17.86
C LYS A 199 11.66 22.93 -16.69
N PRO A 200 10.55 23.09 -15.95
CA PRO A 200 10.27 22.23 -14.83
C PRO A 200 10.04 20.79 -15.33
N ALA A 201 10.84 19.85 -14.83
CA ALA A 201 10.57 18.44 -15.00
C ALA A 201 9.28 18.10 -14.25
N GLN A 202 8.34 17.47 -14.95
CA GLN A 202 7.10 16.98 -14.36
C GLN A 202 7.43 15.87 -13.36
N ARG A 203 6.71 15.85 -12.24
CA ARG A 203 7.03 14.98 -11.10
C ARG A 203 5.82 14.17 -10.66
N LEU A 204 6.11 13.02 -10.06
CA LEU A 204 5.11 12.16 -9.43
C LEU A 204 5.71 11.60 -8.14
N LEU A 205 4.96 11.72 -7.05
CA LEU A 205 5.37 11.17 -5.75
C LEU A 205 4.51 9.96 -5.42
N VAL A 206 5.14 8.87 -5.00
CA VAL A 206 4.45 7.74 -4.38
C VAL A 206 4.72 7.78 -2.89
N ALA A 207 3.69 7.72 -2.05
CA ALA A 207 3.88 7.91 -0.61
C ALA A 207 3.05 6.97 0.23
N THR A 208 3.51 6.69 1.45
CA THR A 208 2.64 6.18 2.51
C THR A 208 2.12 7.31 3.39
N ASP A 209 1.22 6.99 4.32
CA ASP A 209 0.64 7.93 5.29
C ASP A 209 1.68 8.69 6.13
N CYS A 210 2.95 8.32 6.05
CA CYS A 210 4.08 9.00 6.69
C CYS A 210 4.27 10.47 6.26
N LEU A 211 3.63 10.91 5.16
CA LEU A 211 3.64 12.29 4.66
C LEU A 211 2.48 13.15 5.18
N SER A 212 1.44 12.57 5.79
CA SER A 212 0.32 13.36 6.33
C SER A 212 0.71 14.15 7.58
N GLU A 213 1.87 13.82 8.18
CA GLU A 213 2.39 14.45 9.40
C GLU A 213 3.51 15.46 9.04
N GLY A 214 3.12 16.69 8.70
CA GLY A 214 4.02 17.86 8.77
C GLY A 214 4.81 18.24 7.51
N ILE A 215 4.54 17.63 6.34
CA ILE A 215 5.18 18.01 5.07
C ILE A 215 4.17 18.71 4.16
N ASN A 216 4.47 19.95 3.75
CA ASN A 216 3.61 20.69 2.85
C ASN A 216 3.90 20.31 1.39
N LEU A 217 2.94 19.64 0.74
CA LEU A 217 3.03 19.19 -0.64
C LEU A 217 2.43 20.18 -1.66
N GLN A 218 1.71 21.21 -1.20
CA GLN A 218 0.87 22.07 -2.05
C GLN A 218 1.64 22.85 -3.11
N GLN A 219 2.92 23.14 -2.87
CA GLN A 219 3.76 23.88 -3.82
C GLN A 219 4.29 23.00 -4.96
N LEU A 220 4.34 21.69 -4.75
CA LEU A 220 5.00 20.75 -5.66
C LEU A 220 4.03 19.83 -6.38
N PHE A 221 2.85 19.60 -5.80
CA PHE A 221 1.86 18.64 -6.28
C PHE A 221 0.46 19.24 -6.24
N ASP A 222 -0.34 18.86 -7.23
CA ASP A 222 -1.66 19.47 -7.51
C ASP A 222 -2.78 18.43 -7.63
N THR A 223 -2.44 17.14 -7.62
CA THR A 223 -3.37 16.03 -7.82
C THR A 223 -3.08 14.94 -6.79
N VAL A 224 -4.13 14.34 -6.22
CA VAL A 224 -4.01 13.24 -5.25
C VAL A 224 -4.72 12.00 -5.80
N VAL A 225 -4.06 10.85 -5.68
CA VAL A 225 -4.61 9.54 -6.04
C VAL A 225 -4.43 8.61 -4.84
N HIS A 226 -5.54 8.09 -4.31
CA HIS A 226 -5.48 7.03 -3.31
C HIS A 226 -5.46 5.67 -4.01
N TYR A 227 -4.29 5.01 -4.00
CA TYR A 227 -4.13 3.65 -4.52
C TYR A 227 -4.74 2.62 -3.56
N ASP A 228 -4.63 2.90 -2.26
CA ASP A 228 -5.33 2.19 -1.20
C ASP A 228 -6.16 3.21 -0.43
N LEU A 229 -7.42 2.88 -0.14
CA LEU A 229 -8.28 3.73 0.68
C LEU A 229 -7.89 3.63 2.16
N SER A 230 -7.80 4.78 2.83
CA SER A 230 -7.73 4.87 4.29
C SER A 230 -9.06 4.39 4.89
N TRP A 231 -9.00 3.75 6.06
CA TRP A 231 -10.19 3.26 6.76
C TRP A 231 -10.91 4.37 7.53
N ASN A 232 -10.14 5.30 8.07
CA ASN A 232 -10.67 6.52 8.63
C ASN A 232 -10.76 7.59 7.51
N PRO A 233 -11.98 8.00 7.09
CA PRO A 233 -12.16 9.01 6.05
C PRO A 233 -11.61 10.40 6.43
N THR A 234 -11.22 10.57 7.70
CA THR A 234 -10.56 11.79 8.21
C THR A 234 -9.04 11.78 7.98
N ARG A 235 -8.45 10.68 7.51
CA ARG A 235 -7.00 10.46 7.30
C ARG A 235 -6.63 10.32 5.84
#